data_AF-A0A923CAL5-F1
#
_entry.id   AF-A0A923CAL5-F1
#
_cell.length_a   1.000
_cell.length_b   1.000
_cell.length_c   1.000
_cell.angle_alpha   90.00
_cell.angle_beta   90.00
_cell.angle_gamma   90.00
#
_symmetry.space_group_name_H-M   'P 1'
#
loop_
_entity.id
_entity.type
_entity.pdbx_description
1 polymer ?
#
loop_
_entity_poly.entity_id
_entity_poly.type
_entity_poly.pdbx_seq_one_letter_code
_entity_poly.pdbx_strand_id
1 'polypeptide(L)'
;MSETFVPIPARPSPVRTSGLVPWIRTNMFGDWRSTTTSLFLIGLALYILPNLFSWGVWNAVFATDAQACQDVRGTGACWGVVAEKYRVILLGRYPFDEHWRPVVATSLMIAGLIVSCIRVFWKPWLALMWVAIMAIFFTLMGGGVLGLSPVRTDLWGGLPLTVLLATVSIFLAFPLAIAVALGRRSNLPAIRSACIVYIELIRGVPLISVLFMASFMFPLFMPQGVTIDVLVRVIVGITLFAAAYMAEIIRGGLQAIPKGQLEAADTLGLSYWQTQRKIVLPQALAMVVPSVMNNFISIFKDT
;
A
#
# COMPACT_ATOMS: atom_id res chain seq x y z
N MET A 1 53.84 -33.74 -40.99
CA MET A 1 53.44 -32.36 -41.33
C MET A 1 52.85 -31.75 -40.08
N SER A 2 53.52 -30.77 -39.46
CA SER A 2 52.98 -30.06 -38.30
C SER A 2 51.98 -29.02 -38.79
N GLU A 3 50.73 -29.12 -38.35
CA GLU A 3 49.72 -28.08 -38.61
C GLU A 3 50.11 -26.80 -37.86
N THR A 4 50.56 -25.80 -38.60
CA THR A 4 50.80 -24.45 -38.09
C THR A 4 49.49 -23.84 -37.63
N PHE A 5 49.36 -23.58 -36.33
CA PHE A 5 48.23 -22.88 -35.73
C PHE A 5 48.09 -21.50 -36.38
N VAL A 6 46.97 -21.27 -37.08
CA VAL A 6 46.61 -19.96 -37.62
C VAL A 6 45.75 -19.24 -36.58
N PRO A 7 46.24 -18.17 -35.93
CA PRO A 7 45.46 -17.44 -34.96
C PRO A 7 44.27 -16.76 -35.64
N ILE A 8 43.08 -16.93 -35.04
CA ILE A 8 41.85 -16.24 -35.46
C ILE A 8 42.07 -14.73 -35.25
N PRO A 9 41.75 -13.87 -36.23
CA PRO A 9 41.90 -12.42 -36.09
C PRO A 9 41.08 -11.90 -34.90
N ALA A 10 41.65 -10.93 -34.17
CA ALA A 10 41.01 -10.33 -33.01
C ALA A 10 39.64 -9.76 -33.40
N ARG A 11 38.57 -10.22 -32.73
CA ARG A 11 37.24 -9.64 -32.91
C ARG A 11 37.24 -8.21 -32.35
N PRO A 12 36.58 -7.26 -33.01
CA PRO A 12 36.44 -5.91 -32.46
C PRO A 12 35.76 -5.98 -31.09
N SER A 13 36.18 -5.08 -30.19
CA SER A 13 35.58 -4.99 -28.86
C SER A 13 34.06 -4.83 -28.98
N PRO A 14 33.25 -5.59 -28.22
CA PRO A 14 31.81 -5.43 -28.24
C PRO A 14 31.44 -3.97 -27.96
N VAL A 15 30.59 -3.39 -28.81
CA VAL A 15 30.05 -2.05 -28.59
C VAL A 15 29.44 -2.04 -27.19
N ARG A 16 29.75 -1.03 -26.37
CA ARG A 16 29.15 -0.91 -25.02
C ARG A 16 27.63 -0.92 -25.16
N THR A 17 27.00 -2.04 -24.79
CA THR A 17 25.54 -2.23 -24.81
C THR A 17 24.89 -1.77 -23.51
N SER A 18 25.69 -1.50 -22.47
CA SER A 18 25.24 -1.01 -21.17
C SER A 18 25.67 0.44 -20.94
N GLY A 19 24.78 1.22 -20.31
CA GLY A 19 24.99 2.63 -19.97
C GLY A 19 23.85 3.53 -20.44
N LEU A 20 23.87 4.78 -19.99
CA LEU A 20 22.84 5.78 -20.30
C LEU A 20 22.68 6.05 -21.80
N VAL A 21 23.78 6.23 -22.53
CA VAL A 21 23.74 6.57 -23.97
C VAL A 21 23.20 5.42 -24.83
N PRO A 22 23.67 4.16 -24.67
CA PRO A 22 23.05 3.02 -25.34
C PRO A 22 21.57 2.88 -24.99
N TRP A 23 21.20 3.03 -23.71
CA TRP A 23 19.81 2.93 -23.25
C TRP A 23 18.89 3.97 -23.93
N ILE A 24 19.30 5.23 -23.99
CA ILE A 24 18.51 6.28 -24.66
C ILE A 24 18.31 5.94 -26.14
N ARG A 25 19.37 5.51 -26.83
CA ARG A 25 19.29 5.15 -28.25
C ARG A 25 18.39 3.95 -28.48
N THR A 26 18.41 2.93 -27.63
CA THR A 26 17.59 1.73 -27.82
C THR A 26 16.15 1.90 -27.36
N ASN A 27 15.91 2.61 -26.26
CA ASN A 27 14.57 2.73 -25.66
C ASN A 27 13.79 3.97 -26.11
N MET A 28 14.44 5.12 -26.28
CA MET A 28 13.74 6.37 -26.66
C MET A 28 13.74 6.60 -28.17
N PHE A 29 14.80 6.16 -28.85
CA PHE A 29 15.02 6.44 -30.28
C PHE A 29 15.29 5.17 -31.11
N GLY A 30 14.87 4.00 -30.63
CA GLY A 30 15.16 2.71 -31.28
C GLY A 30 14.44 2.54 -32.62
N ASP A 31 13.17 2.95 -32.66
CA ASP A 31 12.30 2.90 -33.84
C ASP A 31 11.64 4.27 -34.12
N TRP A 32 11.14 4.48 -35.35
CA TRP A 32 10.40 5.71 -35.72
C TRP A 32 9.20 6.00 -34.79
N ARG A 33 8.44 4.98 -34.38
CA ARG A 33 7.30 5.14 -33.46
C ARG A 33 7.74 5.59 -32.07
N SER A 34 8.80 4.97 -31.54
CA SER A 34 9.39 5.36 -30.25
C SER A 34 9.99 6.75 -30.31
N THR A 35 10.62 7.11 -31.43
CA THR A 35 11.23 8.42 -31.67
C THR A 35 10.18 9.51 -31.72
N THR A 36 9.13 9.33 -32.51
CA THR A 36 8.03 10.32 -32.62
C THR A 36 7.27 10.48 -31.31
N THR A 37 6.99 9.38 -30.61
CA THR A 37 6.34 9.42 -29.29
C THR A 37 7.23 10.10 -28.25
N SER A 38 8.53 9.79 -28.22
CA SER A 38 9.49 10.42 -27.31
C SER A 38 9.63 11.91 -27.59
N LEU A 39 9.76 12.32 -28.85
CA LEU A 39 9.84 13.73 -29.23
C LEU A 39 8.55 14.48 -28.88
N PHE A 40 7.38 13.88 -29.09
CA PHE A 40 6.10 14.46 -28.69
C PHE A 40 6.00 14.63 -27.17
N LEU A 41 6.32 13.59 -26.39
CA LEU A 41 6.28 13.65 -24.92
C LEU A 41 7.30 14.65 -24.36
N ILE A 42 8.51 14.71 -24.92
CA ILE A 42 9.52 15.70 -24.56
C ILE A 42 9.02 17.10 -24.89
N GLY A 43 8.47 17.32 -26.09
CA GLY A 43 7.92 18.62 -26.49
C GLY A 43 6.76 19.06 -25.59
N LEU A 44 5.85 18.14 -25.27
CA LEU A 44 4.75 18.38 -24.33
C LEU A 44 5.28 18.70 -22.92
N ALA A 45 6.28 17.97 -22.43
CA ALA A 45 6.90 18.22 -21.15
C ALA A 45 7.59 19.59 -21.12
N LEU A 46 8.32 19.96 -22.17
CA LEU A 46 8.95 21.28 -22.31
C LEU A 46 7.92 22.42 -22.41
N TYR A 47 6.69 22.15 -22.86
CA TYR A 47 5.61 23.12 -22.85
C TYR A 47 4.90 23.22 -21.50
N ILE A 48 4.61 22.08 -20.86
CA ILE A 48 3.81 22.04 -19.61
C ILE A 48 4.67 22.33 -18.38
N LEU A 49 5.87 21.74 -18.26
CA LEU A 49 6.69 21.84 -17.05
C LEU A 49 7.07 23.28 -16.68
N PRO A 50 7.49 24.15 -17.61
CA PRO A 50 7.79 25.53 -17.26
C PRO A 50 6.58 26.29 -16.75
N ASN A 51 5.39 26.04 -17.31
CA ASN A 51 4.14 26.65 -16.87
C ASN A 51 3.70 26.15 -15.48
N LEU A 52 3.85 24.85 -15.22
CA LEU A 52 3.60 24.29 -13.89
C LEU A 52 4.60 24.81 -12.86
N PHE A 53 5.87 24.94 -13.22
CA PHE A 53 6.91 25.44 -12.34
C PHE A 53 6.75 26.94 -12.05
N SER A 54 6.44 27.74 -13.08
CA SER A 54 6.19 29.16 -12.90
C SER A 54 4.96 29.40 -12.04
N TRP A 55 3.87 28.67 -12.28
CA TRP A 55 2.67 28.73 -11.44
C TRP A 55 2.92 28.23 -10.01
N GLY A 56 3.56 27.07 -9.88
CA GLY A 56 3.69 26.35 -8.61
C GLY A 56 4.78 26.85 -7.68
N VAL A 57 5.82 27.50 -8.22
CA VAL A 57 6.98 27.93 -7.43
C VAL A 57 7.27 29.41 -7.62
N TRP A 58 7.40 29.87 -8.87
CA TRP A 58 7.88 31.23 -9.14
C TRP A 58 6.87 32.32 -8.79
N ASN A 59 5.61 32.12 -9.17
CA ASN A 59 4.49 33.03 -8.91
C ASN A 59 3.71 32.66 -7.65
N ALA A 60 4.21 31.71 -6.86
CA ALA A 60 3.46 31.14 -5.75
C ALA A 60 3.60 31.99 -4.48
N VAL A 61 2.53 32.05 -3.70
CA VAL A 61 2.49 32.78 -2.42
C VAL A 61 2.63 31.79 -1.27
N PHE A 62 3.72 31.93 -0.51
CA PHE A 62 4.03 31.09 0.66
C PHE A 62 3.59 31.71 1.99
N ALA A 63 3.27 33.01 2.01
CA ALA A 63 2.81 33.70 3.20
C ALA A 63 1.40 33.22 3.59
N THR A 64 1.12 33.15 4.89
CA THR A 64 -0.20 32.81 5.46
C THR A 64 -1.16 34.01 5.39
N ASP A 65 -1.33 34.58 4.20
CA ASP A 65 -2.23 35.71 3.96
C ASP A 65 -3.25 35.35 2.88
N ALA A 66 -4.53 35.46 3.23
CA ALA A 66 -5.64 35.16 2.36
C ALA A 66 -5.76 36.16 1.20
N GLN A 67 -5.43 37.44 1.42
CA GLN A 67 -5.50 38.47 0.36
C GLN A 67 -4.40 38.25 -0.68
N ALA A 68 -3.15 38.09 -0.25
CA ALA A 68 -2.04 37.76 -1.14
C ALA A 68 -2.32 36.50 -1.98
N CYS A 69 -3.01 35.50 -1.41
CA CYS A 69 -3.42 34.31 -2.16
C CYS A 69 -4.56 34.56 -3.17
N GLN A 70 -5.47 35.51 -2.92
CA GLN A 70 -6.50 35.90 -3.88
C GLN A 70 -5.90 36.71 -5.04
N ASP A 71 -4.85 37.50 -4.78
CA ASP A 71 -4.20 38.35 -5.79
C ASP A 71 -3.47 37.52 -6.87
N VAL A 72 -2.99 36.32 -6.52
CA VAL A 72 -2.36 35.38 -7.47
C VAL A 72 -3.33 34.35 -8.05
N ARG A 73 -4.64 34.52 -7.83
CA ARG A 73 -5.65 33.54 -8.27
C ARG A 73 -5.67 33.43 -9.80
N GLY A 74 -5.22 32.28 -10.31
CA GLY A 74 -5.14 31.98 -11.74
C GLY A 74 -3.74 32.19 -12.35
N THR A 75 -2.81 32.84 -11.64
CA THR A 75 -1.44 33.09 -12.09
C THR A 75 -0.38 32.36 -11.26
N GLY A 76 -0.68 32.04 -10.00
CA GLY A 76 0.21 31.33 -9.08
C GLY A 76 -0.49 30.42 -8.08
N ALA A 77 0.25 29.50 -7.47
CA ALA A 77 -0.23 28.61 -6.43
C ALA A 77 -0.24 29.30 -5.05
N CYS A 78 -1.26 29.01 -4.24
CA CYS A 78 -1.34 29.48 -2.86
C CYS A 78 -0.83 28.40 -1.89
N TRP A 79 0.46 28.45 -1.55
CA TRP A 79 1.05 27.59 -0.50
C TRP A 79 0.76 28.09 0.91
N GLY A 80 0.30 29.34 1.07
CA GLY A 80 -0.12 29.92 2.35
C GLY A 80 -1.15 29.06 3.09
N VAL A 81 -2.09 28.41 2.38
CA VAL A 81 -3.07 27.49 2.98
C VAL A 81 -2.38 26.27 3.59
N VAL A 82 -1.37 25.71 2.92
CA VAL A 82 -0.61 24.58 3.44
C VAL A 82 0.20 25.02 4.66
N ALA A 83 0.87 26.17 4.60
CA ALA A 83 1.63 26.72 5.72
C ALA A 83 0.75 27.02 6.95
N GLU A 84 -0.49 27.46 6.73
CA GLU A 84 -1.46 27.77 7.78
C GLU A 84 -2.14 26.50 8.35
N LYS A 85 -2.45 25.51 7.50
CA LYS A 85 -3.25 24.33 7.87
C LYS A 85 -2.48 23.02 7.95
N TYR A 86 -1.14 23.02 7.84
CA TYR A 86 -0.33 21.80 7.88
C TYR A 86 -0.63 20.92 9.10
N ARG A 87 -0.86 21.52 10.28
CA ARG A 87 -1.17 20.76 11.50
C ARG A 87 -2.48 20.00 11.39
N VAL A 88 -3.53 20.63 10.86
CA VAL A 88 -4.83 19.99 10.69
C VAL A 88 -4.77 18.94 9.56
N ILE A 89 -4.02 19.21 8.50
CA ILE A 89 -3.79 18.25 7.40
C ILE A 89 -3.07 16.99 7.93
N LEU A 90 -2.03 17.16 8.74
CA LEU A 90 -1.20 16.05 9.22
C LEU A 90 -1.73 15.36 10.47
N LEU A 91 -2.39 16.07 11.40
CA LEU A 91 -2.79 15.55 12.71
C LEU A 91 -4.31 15.55 12.92
N GLY A 92 -5.08 15.98 11.91
CA GLY A 92 -6.53 16.02 12.00
C GLY A 92 -7.04 17.06 13.00
N ARG A 93 -8.11 16.70 13.73
CA ARG A 93 -8.76 17.57 14.71
C ARG A 93 -8.24 17.37 16.14
N TYR A 94 -7.06 16.75 16.28
CA TYR A 94 -6.45 16.51 17.58
C TYR A 94 -6.20 17.83 18.33
N PRO A 95 -6.38 17.90 19.67
CA PRO A 95 -6.15 19.12 20.44
C PRO A 95 -4.75 19.71 20.24
N PHE A 96 -4.67 21.03 20.03
CA PHE A 96 -3.43 21.73 19.66
C PHE A 96 -2.29 21.57 20.67
N ASP A 97 -2.59 21.67 21.96
CA ASP A 97 -1.59 21.56 23.03
C ASP A 97 -0.99 20.15 23.14
N GLU A 98 -1.67 19.17 22.55
CA GLU A 98 -1.34 17.76 22.69
C GLU A 98 -0.85 17.12 21.39
N HIS A 99 -0.55 17.91 20.35
CA HIS A 99 -0.05 17.43 19.05
C HIS A 99 1.24 16.61 19.12
N TRP A 100 2.02 16.73 20.19
CA TRP A 100 3.19 15.88 20.41
C TRP A 100 2.82 14.38 20.53
N ARG A 101 1.63 14.06 21.08
CA ARG A 101 1.14 12.68 21.26
C ARG A 101 0.98 11.94 19.92
N PRO A 102 0.19 12.45 18.94
CA PRO A 102 0.06 11.81 17.63
C PRO A 102 1.37 11.80 16.85
N VAL A 103 2.22 12.84 16.99
CA VAL A 103 3.54 12.85 16.33
C VAL A 103 4.40 11.69 16.84
N VAL A 104 4.58 11.55 18.15
CA VAL A 104 5.37 10.47 18.75
C VAL A 104 4.78 9.10 18.41
N ALA A 105 3.46 8.94 18.54
CA ALA A 105 2.77 7.69 18.23
C ALA A 105 2.99 7.29 16.76
N THR A 106 2.90 8.24 15.82
CA THR A 106 3.08 7.96 14.39
C THR A 106 4.54 7.75 14.02
N SER A 107 5.48 8.49 14.63
CA SER A 107 6.91 8.25 14.44
C SER A 107 7.33 6.86 14.89
N LEU A 108 6.82 6.39 16.04
CA LEU A 108 7.05 5.02 16.51
C LEU A 108 6.47 3.98 15.56
N MET A 109 5.27 4.22 15.04
CA MET A 109 4.62 3.36 14.05
C MET A 109 5.44 3.24 12.77
N ILE A 110 5.87 4.37 12.20
CA ILE A 110 6.70 4.43 10.99
C ILE A 110 8.06 3.77 11.23
N ALA A 111 8.70 4.02 12.38
CA ALA A 111 9.94 3.35 12.74
C ALA A 111 9.75 1.82 12.81
N GLY A 112 8.66 1.34 13.40
CA GLY A 112 8.29 -0.08 13.43
C GLY A 112 8.12 -0.68 12.02
N LEU A 113 7.49 0.06 11.11
CA LEU A 113 7.36 -0.33 9.70
C LEU A 113 8.73 -0.42 9.01
N ILE A 114 9.58 0.60 9.17
CA ILE A 114 10.94 0.63 8.58
C ILE A 114 11.78 -0.54 9.09
N VAL A 115 11.76 -0.79 10.41
CA VAL A 115 12.45 -1.95 11.01
C VAL A 115 11.93 -3.26 10.43
N SER A 116 10.61 -3.38 10.21
CA SER A 116 9.99 -4.57 9.62
C SER A 116 10.39 -4.81 8.16
N CYS A 117 10.74 -3.76 7.41
CA CYS A 117 11.23 -3.89 6.04
C CYS A 117 12.68 -4.41 5.96
N ILE A 118 13.44 -4.38 7.05
CA ILE A 118 14.84 -4.80 7.08
C ILE A 118 14.94 -6.25 7.54
N ARG A 119 15.38 -7.13 6.63
CA ARG A 119 15.42 -8.59 6.82
C ARG A 119 16.21 -9.07 8.05
N VAL A 120 17.19 -8.28 8.50
CA VAL A 120 18.01 -8.56 9.69
C VAL A 120 17.18 -8.62 10.99
N PHE A 121 16.06 -7.89 11.04
CA PHE A 121 15.19 -7.82 12.22
C PHE A 121 14.05 -8.84 12.23
N TRP A 122 13.99 -9.76 11.26
CA TRP A 122 12.96 -10.79 11.16
C TRP A 122 13.17 -11.92 12.17
N LYS A 123 13.00 -11.58 13.44
CA LYS A 123 13.11 -12.46 14.61
C LYS A 123 11.78 -12.41 15.39
N PRO A 124 11.48 -13.41 16.24
CA PRO A 124 10.20 -13.46 16.97
C PRO A 124 9.94 -12.24 17.87
N TRP A 125 10.98 -11.54 18.34
CA TRP A 125 10.83 -10.30 19.13
C TRP A 125 10.13 -9.19 18.35
N LEU A 126 10.15 -9.22 17.01
CA LEU A 126 9.47 -8.24 16.17
C LEU A 126 7.96 -8.24 16.45
N ALA A 127 7.36 -9.40 16.71
CA ALA A 127 5.94 -9.50 17.07
C ALA A 127 5.65 -8.81 18.41
N LEU A 128 6.51 -9.01 19.41
CA LEU A 128 6.40 -8.34 20.71
C LEU A 128 6.58 -6.83 20.60
N MET A 129 7.52 -6.38 19.77
CA MET A 129 7.72 -4.97 19.44
C MET A 129 6.44 -4.36 18.86
N TRP A 130 5.78 -5.05 17.91
CA TRP A 130 4.53 -4.57 17.32
C TRP A 130 3.38 -4.48 18.32
N VAL A 131 3.25 -5.47 19.20
CA VAL A 131 2.26 -5.42 20.30
C VAL A 131 2.53 -4.22 21.21
N ALA A 132 3.80 -3.97 21.55
CA ALA A 132 4.19 -2.81 22.35
C ALA A 132 3.92 -1.48 21.63
N ILE A 133 4.25 -1.37 20.34
CA ILE A 133 3.97 -0.17 19.52
C ILE A 133 2.46 0.08 19.45
N MET A 134 1.64 -0.95 19.25
CA MET A 134 0.18 -0.80 19.27
C MET A 134 -0.33 -0.31 20.63
N ALA A 135 0.12 -0.93 21.72
CA ALA A 135 -0.27 -0.51 23.06
C ALA A 135 0.12 0.95 23.35
N ILE A 136 1.34 1.34 22.98
CA ILE A 136 1.83 2.72 23.11
C ILE A 136 1.01 3.66 22.22
N PHE A 137 0.72 3.28 20.97
CA PHE A 137 -0.07 4.10 20.05
C PHE A 137 -1.47 4.38 20.61
N PHE A 138 -2.20 3.35 21.03
CA PHE A 138 -3.56 3.53 21.58
C PHE A 138 -3.54 4.28 22.92
N THR A 139 -2.54 4.06 23.77
CA THR A 139 -2.40 4.80 25.05
C THR A 139 -2.09 6.28 24.79
N LEU A 140 -1.16 6.57 23.89
CA LEU A 140 -0.81 7.95 23.52
C LEU A 140 -1.93 8.65 22.78
N MET A 141 -2.67 7.98 21.89
CA MET A 141 -3.73 8.64 21.13
C MET A 141 -5.01 8.83 21.96
N GLY A 142 -5.41 7.80 22.73
CA GLY A 142 -6.64 7.82 23.53
C GLY A 142 -6.51 8.57 24.84
N GLY A 143 -5.38 8.42 25.54
CA GLY A 143 -5.18 9.05 26.85
C GLY A 143 -6.04 8.45 27.95
N GLY A 144 -6.26 9.20 29.03
CA GLY A 144 -6.99 8.72 30.21
C GLY A 144 -6.15 7.89 31.17
N VAL A 145 -4.87 7.66 30.85
CA VAL A 145 -3.90 6.94 31.68
C VAL A 145 -2.64 7.80 31.80
N LEU A 146 -1.86 7.65 32.88
CA LEU A 146 -0.61 8.40 33.13
C LEU A 146 -0.79 9.93 33.21
N GLY A 147 -1.98 10.41 33.58
CA GLY A 147 -2.29 11.84 33.67
C GLY A 147 -2.56 12.51 32.32
N LEU A 148 -2.66 11.75 31.22
CA LEU A 148 -3.02 12.28 29.90
C LEU A 148 -4.53 12.54 29.82
N SER A 149 -4.92 13.66 29.18
CA SER A 149 -6.33 13.95 28.95
C SER A 149 -6.94 12.90 27.99
N PRO A 150 -8.17 12.45 28.23
CA PRO A 150 -8.84 11.52 27.32
C PRO A 150 -9.27 12.26 26.04
N VAL A 151 -8.81 11.79 24.89
CA VAL A 151 -9.16 12.32 23.56
C VAL A 151 -9.98 11.29 22.81
N ARG A 152 -11.20 11.67 22.44
CA ARG A 152 -12.12 10.78 21.73
C ARG A 152 -11.63 10.45 20.32
N THR A 153 -11.93 9.24 19.87
CA THR A 153 -11.55 8.68 18.57
C THR A 153 -12.11 9.47 17.39
N ASP A 154 -13.23 10.19 17.54
CA ASP A 154 -13.81 11.05 16.50
C ASP A 154 -12.97 12.30 16.17
N LEU A 155 -12.02 12.64 17.04
CA LEU A 155 -11.07 13.74 16.82
C LEU A 155 -9.76 13.27 16.16
N TRP A 156 -9.55 11.96 16.08
CA TRP A 156 -8.35 11.39 15.46
C TRP A 156 -8.45 11.56 13.94
N GLY A 157 -7.33 11.91 13.31
CA GLY A 157 -7.30 12.11 11.86
C GLY A 157 -5.89 12.35 11.35
N GLY A 158 -5.79 12.66 10.06
CA GLY A 158 -4.52 12.88 9.38
C GLY A 158 -3.63 11.64 9.35
N LEU A 159 -2.33 11.87 9.29
CA LEU A 159 -1.27 10.87 9.19
C LEU A 159 -1.33 9.77 10.28
N PRO A 160 -1.56 10.06 11.57
CA PRO A 160 -1.69 9.01 12.60
C PRO A 160 -2.78 8.00 12.27
N LEU A 161 -3.94 8.48 11.81
CA LEU A 161 -5.07 7.62 11.50
C LEU A 161 -4.82 6.83 10.21
N THR A 162 -4.30 7.47 9.15
CA THR A 162 -3.92 6.82 7.89
C THR A 162 -2.95 5.67 8.12
N VAL A 163 -1.85 5.91 8.86
CA VAL A 163 -0.83 4.87 9.11
C VAL A 163 -1.40 3.73 9.98
N LEU A 164 -2.22 4.04 10.99
CA LEU A 164 -2.89 3.02 11.80
C LEU A 164 -3.83 2.16 10.96
N LEU A 165 -4.75 2.78 10.22
CA LEU A 165 -5.76 2.08 9.42
C LEU A 165 -5.10 1.21 8.36
N ALA A 166 -4.10 1.73 7.63
CA ALA A 166 -3.37 0.96 6.63
C ALA A 166 -2.64 -0.23 7.26
N THR A 167 -1.90 -0.01 8.34
CA THR A 167 -1.10 -1.07 8.98
C THR A 167 -1.97 -2.18 9.56
N VAL A 168 -2.96 -1.83 10.37
CA VAL A 168 -3.83 -2.79 11.06
C VAL A 168 -4.71 -3.54 10.05
N SER A 169 -5.33 -2.82 9.10
CA SER A 169 -6.24 -3.46 8.16
C SER A 169 -5.51 -4.43 7.24
N ILE A 170 -4.29 -4.11 6.79
CA ILE A 170 -3.51 -5.00 5.93
C ILE A 170 -3.01 -6.21 6.72
N PHE A 171 -2.55 -6.00 7.96
CA PHE A 171 -2.15 -7.10 8.84
C PHE A 171 -3.29 -8.10 9.06
N LEU A 172 -4.52 -7.62 9.28
CA LEU A 172 -5.70 -8.47 9.46
C LEU A 172 -6.22 -9.05 8.13
N ALA A 173 -6.13 -8.30 7.04
CA ALA A 173 -6.62 -8.72 5.74
C ALA A 173 -5.77 -9.84 5.15
N PHE A 174 -4.46 -9.87 5.39
CA PHE A 174 -3.56 -10.87 4.82
C PHE A 174 -3.92 -12.33 5.20
N PRO A 175 -4.06 -12.71 6.49
CA PRO A 175 -4.49 -14.07 6.85
C PRO A 175 -5.91 -14.38 6.38
N LEU A 176 -6.83 -13.39 6.45
CA LEU A 176 -8.20 -13.55 5.95
C LEU A 176 -8.20 -13.84 4.43
N ALA A 177 -7.37 -13.13 3.68
CA ALA A 177 -7.22 -13.31 2.23
C ALA A 177 -6.69 -14.70 1.88
N ILE A 178 -5.70 -15.21 2.62
CA ILE A 178 -5.20 -16.58 2.46
C ILE A 178 -6.33 -17.58 2.72
N ALA A 179 -7.06 -17.42 3.83
CA ALA A 179 -8.17 -18.32 4.18
C ALA A 179 -9.26 -18.33 3.10
N VAL A 180 -9.67 -17.16 2.60
CA VAL A 180 -10.67 -17.03 1.54
C VAL A 180 -10.16 -17.57 0.20
N ALA A 181 -8.90 -17.31 -0.16
CA ALA A 181 -8.30 -17.81 -1.40
C ALA A 181 -8.22 -19.35 -1.42
N LEU A 182 -7.85 -19.97 -0.30
CA LEU A 182 -7.87 -21.42 -0.13
C LEU A 182 -9.30 -21.97 -0.10
N GLY A 183 -10.22 -21.29 0.60
CA GLY A 183 -11.64 -21.66 0.67
C GLY A 183 -12.31 -21.67 -0.71
N ARG A 184 -12.01 -20.69 -1.58
CA ARG A 184 -12.48 -20.65 -2.97
C ARG A 184 -11.99 -21.83 -3.83
N ARG A 185 -10.88 -22.48 -3.45
CA ARG A 185 -10.34 -23.69 -4.10
C ARG A 185 -10.77 -25.01 -3.43
N SER A 186 -11.58 -24.95 -2.38
CA SER A 186 -12.05 -26.15 -1.67
C SER A 186 -12.95 -27.02 -2.55
N ASN A 187 -12.93 -28.33 -2.30
CA ASN A 187 -13.87 -29.29 -2.90
C ASN A 187 -15.27 -29.21 -2.27
N LEU A 188 -15.40 -28.60 -1.08
CA LEU A 188 -16.68 -28.42 -0.41
C LEU A 188 -17.47 -27.30 -1.10
N PRO A 189 -18.61 -27.59 -1.75
CA PRO A 189 -19.33 -26.62 -2.57
C PRO A 189 -19.85 -25.44 -1.74
N ALA A 190 -20.26 -25.67 -0.49
CA ALA A 190 -20.74 -24.62 0.40
C ALA A 190 -19.64 -23.57 0.71
N ILE A 191 -18.44 -24.01 1.10
CA ILE A 191 -17.32 -23.12 1.41
C ILE A 191 -16.88 -22.37 0.14
N ARG A 192 -16.73 -23.11 -0.95
CA ARG A 192 -16.35 -22.53 -2.24
C ARG A 192 -17.32 -21.44 -2.68
N SER A 193 -18.61 -21.70 -2.63
CA SER A 193 -19.64 -20.73 -3.01
C SER A 193 -19.66 -19.52 -2.08
N ALA A 194 -19.55 -19.72 -0.77
CA ALA A 194 -19.48 -18.60 0.19
C ALA A 194 -18.29 -17.68 -0.07
N CYS A 195 -17.09 -18.25 -0.31
CA CYS A 195 -15.90 -17.46 -0.65
C CYS A 195 -16.04 -16.74 -2.00
N ILE A 196 -16.62 -17.38 -3.02
CA ILE A 196 -16.87 -16.76 -4.33
C ILE A 196 -17.82 -15.57 -4.14
N VAL A 197 -18.97 -15.77 -3.51
CA VAL A 197 -19.97 -14.71 -3.29
C VAL A 197 -19.36 -13.53 -2.54
N TYR A 198 -18.62 -13.79 -1.45
CA TYR A 198 -17.92 -12.74 -0.71
C TYR A 198 -16.95 -11.94 -1.60
N ILE A 199 -16.08 -12.62 -2.37
CA ILE A 199 -15.10 -11.94 -3.23
C ILE A 199 -15.80 -11.10 -4.30
N GLU A 200 -16.77 -11.68 -5.02
CA GLU A 200 -17.43 -11.00 -6.14
C GLU A 200 -18.30 -9.82 -5.65
N LEU A 201 -19.00 -9.96 -4.52
CA LEU A 201 -19.80 -8.87 -3.94
C LEU A 201 -18.92 -7.70 -3.49
N ILE A 202 -17.88 -7.97 -2.71
CA ILE A 202 -17.04 -6.91 -2.14
C ILE A 202 -16.28 -6.16 -3.25
N ARG A 203 -15.78 -6.87 -4.26
CA ARG A 203 -15.09 -6.25 -5.41
C ARG A 203 -16.04 -5.53 -6.38
N GLY A 204 -17.34 -5.81 -6.29
CA GLY A 204 -18.37 -5.14 -7.07
C GLY A 204 -18.87 -3.82 -6.47
N VAL A 205 -18.50 -3.51 -5.22
CA VAL A 205 -18.98 -2.31 -4.50
C VAL A 205 -17.83 -1.32 -4.28
N PRO A 206 -18.05 0.00 -4.46
CA PRO A 206 -17.04 1.01 -4.14
C PRO A 206 -16.66 1.03 -2.66
N LEU A 207 -15.38 1.21 -2.34
CA LEU A 207 -14.92 1.30 -0.93
C LEU A 207 -15.65 2.42 -0.16
N ILE A 208 -15.91 3.56 -0.80
CA ILE A 208 -16.64 4.67 -0.16
C ILE A 208 -18.02 4.24 0.34
N SER A 209 -18.71 3.35 -0.40
CA SER A 209 -20.00 2.80 0.01
C SER A 209 -19.87 1.89 1.23
N VAL A 210 -18.78 1.11 1.31
CA VAL A 210 -18.46 0.26 2.47
C VAL A 210 -18.17 1.14 3.70
N LEU A 211 -17.37 2.20 3.54
CA LEU A 211 -17.06 3.14 4.61
C LEU A 211 -18.28 3.91 5.08
N PHE A 212 -19.14 4.34 4.15
CA PHE A 212 -20.40 5.00 4.47
C PHE A 212 -21.35 4.06 5.22
N MET A 213 -21.50 2.82 4.74
CA MET A 213 -22.29 1.78 5.41
C MET A 213 -21.76 1.55 6.84
N ALA A 214 -20.44 1.37 7.00
CA ALA A 214 -19.82 1.15 8.31
C ALA A 214 -19.96 2.36 9.25
N SER A 215 -19.90 3.58 8.73
CA SER A 215 -19.88 4.80 9.55
C SER A 215 -21.27 5.28 9.93
N PHE A 216 -22.26 5.20 9.01
CA PHE A 216 -23.56 5.84 9.17
C PHE A 216 -24.74 4.88 9.19
N MET A 217 -24.73 3.82 8.37
CA MET A 217 -25.88 2.90 8.27
C MET A 217 -25.82 1.79 9.32
N PHE A 218 -24.65 1.18 9.54
CA PHE A 218 -24.46 0.11 10.52
C PHE A 218 -24.95 0.47 11.94
N PRO A 219 -24.69 1.69 12.46
CA PRO A 219 -25.24 2.11 13.76
C PRO A 219 -26.77 2.07 13.85
N LEU A 220 -27.50 2.19 12.73
CA LEU A 220 -28.97 2.16 12.73
C LEU A 220 -29.52 0.75 12.98
N PHE A 221 -28.71 -0.28 12.74
CA PHE A 221 -29.06 -1.68 13.03
C PHE A 221 -28.63 -2.12 14.44
N MET A 222 -27.95 -1.26 15.20
CA MET A 222 -27.53 -1.57 16.56
C MET A 222 -28.67 -1.31 17.55
N PRO A 223 -28.81 -2.15 18.60
CA PRO A 223 -29.76 -1.88 19.69
C PRO A 223 -29.51 -0.52 20.35
N GLN A 224 -30.58 0.11 20.84
CA GLN A 224 -30.46 1.39 21.54
C GLN A 224 -29.47 1.28 22.71
N GLY A 225 -28.48 2.18 22.74
CA GLY A 225 -27.44 2.22 23.78
C GLY A 225 -26.17 1.43 23.47
N VAL A 226 -26.12 0.61 22.40
CA VAL A 226 -24.90 -0.09 21.98
C VAL A 226 -24.26 0.64 20.80
N THR A 227 -23.19 1.38 21.07
CA THR A 227 -22.40 2.05 20.02
C THR A 227 -21.03 1.40 19.90
N ILE A 228 -20.75 0.80 18.74
CA ILE A 228 -19.40 0.35 18.41
C ILE A 228 -18.61 1.58 17.93
N ASP A 229 -17.36 1.73 18.33
CA ASP A 229 -16.54 2.87 17.93
C ASP A 229 -16.37 2.96 16.38
N VAL A 230 -16.40 4.19 15.84
CA VAL A 230 -16.27 4.43 14.39
C VAL A 230 -14.95 3.85 13.86
N LEU A 231 -13.86 3.98 14.61
CA LEU A 231 -12.54 3.47 14.22
C LEU A 231 -12.58 1.96 13.99
N VAL A 232 -13.20 1.22 14.89
CA VAL A 232 -13.31 -0.25 14.79
C VAL A 232 -14.14 -0.63 13.56
N ARG A 233 -15.27 0.05 13.32
CA ARG A 233 -16.12 -0.23 12.15
C ARG A 233 -15.37 0.04 10.84
N VAL A 234 -14.60 1.12 10.77
CA VAL A 234 -13.78 1.47 9.61
C VAL A 234 -12.65 0.45 9.41
N ILE A 235 -11.93 0.04 10.46
CA ILE A 235 -10.90 -1.01 10.38
C ILE A 235 -11.49 -2.31 9.83
N VAL A 236 -12.65 -2.74 10.34
CA VAL A 236 -13.32 -3.95 9.86
C VAL A 236 -13.73 -3.80 8.40
N GLY A 237 -14.33 -2.68 8.01
CA GLY A 237 -14.73 -2.40 6.64
C GLY A 237 -13.56 -2.46 5.65
N ILE A 238 -12.46 -1.76 5.97
CA ILE A 238 -11.23 -1.76 5.14
C ILE A 238 -10.60 -3.15 5.12
N THR A 239 -10.54 -3.85 6.26
CA THR A 239 -9.99 -5.22 6.35
C THR A 239 -10.75 -6.19 5.44
N LEU A 240 -12.08 -6.17 5.49
CA LEU A 240 -12.92 -7.02 4.65
C LEU A 240 -12.80 -6.65 3.17
N PHE A 241 -12.70 -5.36 2.86
CA PHE A 241 -12.50 -4.90 1.49
C PHE A 241 -11.14 -5.36 0.94
N ALA A 242 -10.06 -5.05 1.66
CA ALA A 242 -8.70 -5.43 1.32
C ALA A 242 -8.53 -6.94 1.15
N ALA A 243 -9.13 -7.73 2.06
CA ALA A 243 -9.02 -9.18 2.02
C ALA A 243 -9.62 -9.80 0.74
N ALA A 244 -10.70 -9.23 0.19
CA ALA A 244 -11.30 -9.72 -1.05
C ALA A 244 -10.39 -9.51 -2.27
N TYR A 245 -9.78 -8.33 -2.39
CA TYR A 245 -8.83 -8.04 -3.47
C TYR A 245 -7.54 -8.85 -3.32
N MET A 246 -7.02 -8.93 -2.10
CA MET A 246 -5.83 -9.72 -1.79
C MET A 246 -6.06 -11.22 -2.02
N ALA A 247 -7.24 -11.75 -1.71
CA ALA A 247 -7.59 -13.14 -1.94
C ALA A 247 -7.53 -13.48 -3.44
N GLU A 248 -7.96 -12.57 -4.30
CA GLU A 248 -7.91 -12.75 -5.75
C GLU A 248 -6.47 -12.73 -6.28
N ILE A 249 -5.62 -11.85 -5.74
CA ILE A 249 -4.19 -11.81 -6.06
C ILE A 249 -3.54 -13.14 -5.68
N ILE A 250 -3.77 -13.62 -4.45
CA ILE A 250 -3.24 -14.90 -3.96
C ILE A 250 -3.76 -16.06 -4.80
N ARG A 251 -5.04 -16.04 -5.19
CA ARG A 251 -5.64 -17.04 -6.09
C ARG A 251 -4.91 -17.09 -7.43
N GLY A 252 -4.58 -15.95 -8.02
CA GLY A 252 -3.77 -15.87 -9.24
C GLY A 252 -2.39 -16.50 -9.07
N GLY A 253 -1.72 -16.24 -7.94
CA GLY A 253 -0.44 -16.88 -7.59
C GLY A 253 -0.56 -18.39 -7.43
N LEU A 254 -1.62 -18.87 -6.77
CA LEU A 254 -1.90 -20.29 -6.59
C LEU A 254 -2.17 -21.02 -7.91
N GLN A 255 -2.66 -20.31 -8.95
CA GLN A 255 -2.88 -20.87 -10.28
C GLN A 255 -1.61 -20.92 -11.14
N ALA A 256 -0.61 -20.09 -10.84
CA ALA A 256 0.66 -20.08 -11.55
C ALA A 256 1.58 -21.25 -11.16
N ILE A 257 1.28 -21.97 -10.09
CA ILE A 257 2.08 -23.12 -9.63
C ILE A 257 1.96 -24.29 -10.63
N PRO A 258 3.07 -24.81 -11.16
CA PRO A 258 3.05 -25.98 -12.04
C PRO A 258 2.47 -27.21 -11.34
N LYS A 259 1.66 -28.00 -12.06
CA LYS A 259 1.03 -29.22 -11.52
C LYS A 259 2.04 -30.23 -10.96
N GLY A 260 3.24 -30.31 -11.55
CA GLY A 260 4.31 -31.20 -11.09
C GLY A 260 4.74 -30.96 -9.64
N GLN A 261 4.57 -29.76 -9.08
CA GLN A 261 4.83 -29.50 -7.65
C GLN A 261 3.83 -30.22 -6.73
N LEU A 262 2.56 -30.31 -7.16
CA LEU A 262 1.53 -31.05 -6.43
C LEU A 262 1.73 -32.56 -6.58
N GLU A 263 1.97 -33.04 -7.80
CA GLU A 263 2.21 -34.46 -8.08
C GLU A 263 3.45 -35.01 -7.35
N ALA A 264 4.52 -34.21 -7.26
CA ALA A 264 5.70 -34.56 -6.49
C ALA A 264 5.41 -34.63 -4.97
N ALA A 265 4.61 -33.70 -4.44
CA ALA A 265 4.20 -33.71 -3.05
C ALA A 265 3.33 -34.93 -2.71
N ASP A 266 2.42 -35.30 -3.62
CA ASP A 266 1.56 -36.47 -3.50
C ASP A 266 2.37 -37.77 -3.56
N THR A 267 3.39 -37.84 -4.42
CA THR A 267 4.34 -38.98 -4.50
C THR A 267 5.14 -39.16 -3.21
N LEU A 268 5.43 -38.07 -2.50
CA LEU A 268 6.07 -38.07 -1.18
C LEU A 268 5.08 -38.37 -0.03
N GLY A 269 3.80 -38.61 -0.33
CA GLY A 269 2.77 -38.90 0.68
C GLY A 269 2.41 -37.72 1.58
N LEU A 270 2.65 -36.48 1.13
CA LEU A 270 2.33 -35.29 1.91
C LEU A 270 0.82 -35.05 1.95
N SER A 271 0.28 -34.78 3.14
CA SER A 271 -1.11 -34.35 3.29
C SER A 271 -1.35 -32.96 2.67
N TYR A 272 -2.60 -32.64 2.33
CA TYR A 272 -2.99 -31.34 1.75
C TYR A 272 -2.42 -30.14 2.53
N TRP A 273 -2.51 -30.15 3.86
CA TRP A 273 -2.00 -29.05 4.68
C TRP A 273 -0.48 -28.98 4.73
N GLN A 274 0.22 -30.12 4.64
CA GLN A 274 1.67 -30.15 4.51
C GLN A 274 2.10 -29.61 3.15
N THR A 275 1.46 -30.05 2.06
CA THR A 275 1.70 -29.58 0.69
C THR A 275 1.44 -28.07 0.59
N GLN A 276 0.32 -27.59 1.14
CA GLN A 276 -0.01 -26.17 1.12
C GLN A 276 1.00 -25.33 1.92
N ARG A 277 1.31 -25.71 3.17
CA ARG A 277 2.19 -24.92 4.04
C ARG A 277 3.67 -24.95 3.63
N LYS A 278 4.17 -26.10 3.16
CA LYS A 278 5.60 -26.29 2.89
C LYS A 278 6.00 -26.02 1.45
N ILE A 279 5.09 -26.18 0.48
CA ILE A 279 5.43 -26.17 -0.94
C ILE A 279 4.66 -25.07 -1.67
N VAL A 280 3.33 -25.16 -1.70
CA VAL A 280 2.49 -24.35 -2.60
C VAL A 280 2.38 -22.90 -2.12
N LEU A 281 2.02 -22.66 -0.86
CA LEU A 281 1.75 -21.32 -0.35
C LEU A 281 3.01 -20.43 -0.37
N PRO A 282 4.21 -20.88 0.07
CA PRO A 282 5.41 -20.06 0.01
C PRO A 282 5.77 -19.64 -1.42
N GLN A 283 5.66 -20.56 -2.39
CA GLN A 283 5.93 -20.28 -3.80
C GLN A 283 4.89 -19.33 -4.41
N ALA A 284 3.60 -19.57 -4.14
CA ALA A 284 2.52 -18.73 -4.63
C ALA A 284 2.62 -17.30 -4.09
N LEU A 285 2.86 -17.15 -2.79
CA LEU A 285 3.05 -15.85 -2.14
C LEU A 285 4.27 -15.11 -2.70
N ALA A 286 5.38 -15.82 -2.95
CA ALA A 286 6.58 -15.23 -3.55
C ALA A 286 6.31 -14.67 -4.96
N MET A 287 5.54 -15.38 -5.80
CA MET A 287 5.20 -14.91 -7.15
C MET A 287 4.31 -13.66 -7.17
N VAL A 288 3.47 -13.48 -6.15
CA VAL A 288 2.50 -12.37 -6.10
C VAL A 288 2.96 -11.17 -5.27
N VAL A 289 4.17 -11.21 -4.70
CA VAL A 289 4.73 -10.08 -3.92
C VAL A 289 4.55 -8.73 -4.63
N PRO A 290 4.85 -8.57 -5.94
CA PRO A 290 4.68 -7.28 -6.61
C PRO A 290 3.22 -6.79 -6.60
N SER A 291 2.27 -7.68 -6.86
CA SER A 291 0.84 -7.37 -6.86
C SER A 291 0.32 -7.05 -5.45
N VAL A 292 0.80 -7.78 -4.44
CA VAL A 292 0.51 -7.52 -3.02
C VAL A 292 1.01 -6.12 -2.61
N MET A 293 2.22 -5.73 -3.06
CA MET A 293 2.76 -4.38 -2.80
C MET A 293 1.92 -3.29 -3.47
N ASN A 294 1.47 -3.51 -4.71
CA ASN A 294 0.59 -2.55 -5.37
C ASN A 294 -0.75 -2.40 -4.64
N ASN A 295 -1.31 -3.51 -4.15
CA ASN A 295 -2.54 -3.47 -3.36
C ASN A 295 -2.33 -2.75 -2.00
N PHE A 296 -1.18 -2.95 -1.33
CA PHE A 296 -0.80 -2.18 -0.14
C PHE A 296 -0.79 -0.67 -0.41
N ILE A 297 -0.18 -0.25 -1.52
CA ILE A 297 -0.12 1.17 -1.91
C ILE A 297 -1.53 1.72 -2.19
N SER A 298 -2.41 0.93 -2.80
CA SER A 298 -3.81 1.33 -3.01
C SER A 298 -4.50 1.55 -1.68
N ILE A 299 -4.44 0.57 -0.76
CA ILE A 299 -5.11 0.66 0.54
C ILE A 299 -4.60 1.86 1.34
N PHE A 300 -3.29 2.14 1.31
CA PHE A 300 -2.72 3.31 1.97
C PHE A 300 -3.26 4.64 1.41
N LYS A 301 -3.56 4.71 0.11
CA LYS A 301 -4.18 5.90 -0.50
C LYS A 301 -5.68 5.99 -0.23
N ASP A 302 -6.31 4.84 -0.02
CA ASP A 302 -7.74 4.72 0.23
C ASP A 302 -8.11 5.06 1.70
N THR A 303 -7.15 5.02 2.64
CA THR A 303 -7.30 5.38 4.05
C THR A 303 -7.14 6.88 4.32
#